data_AF-A0A6G1LAW8-F1
#
_entry.id   AF-A0A6G1LAW8-F1
#
_cell.length_a   1.000
_cell.length_b   1.000
_cell.length_c   1.000
_cell.angle_alpha   90.00
_cell.angle_beta   90.00
_cell.angle_gamma   90.00
#
_symmetry.space_group_name_H-M   'P 1'
#
loop_
_entity.id
_entity.type
_entity.pdbx_description
1 polymer ?
#
loop_
_entity_poly.entity_id
_entity_poly.type
_entity_poly.pdbx_seq_one_letter_code
_entity_poly.pdbx_strand_id
1 'polypeptide(L)' 'DAVNLTRKLRFQYLWIDCFCIIQGDAADFQIECARTAQIFENAALTILGPAAKDSYAGISHQR' A
#
# COMPACT_ATOMS: atom_id res chain seq x y z
N ASP A 1 -6.49 -8.39 3.17
CA ASP A 1 -6.66 -8.06 4.61
C ASP A 1 -6.61 -6.55 4.90
N ALA A 2 -5.83 -5.76 4.15
CA ALA A 2 -5.79 -4.29 4.24
C ALA A 2 -7.19 -3.65 4.30
N VAL A 3 -8.10 -4.04 3.40
CA VAL A 3 -9.50 -3.57 3.38
C VAL A 3 -10.22 -3.79 4.72
N ASN A 4 -10.04 -4.96 5.34
CA ASN A 4 -10.67 -5.26 6.63
C ASN A 4 -10.07 -4.41 7.75
N LEU A 5 -8.76 -4.19 7.72
CA LEU A 5 -8.08 -3.31 8.68
C LEU A 5 -8.53 -1.86 8.53
N THR A 6 -8.59 -1.32 7.32
CA THR A 6 -9.11 0.02 7.01
C THR A 6 -10.52 0.22 7.59
N ARG A 7 -11.42 -0.76 7.37
CA ARG A 7 -12.79 -0.73 7.91
C ARG A 7 -12.82 -0.78 9.44
N LYS A 8 -12.00 -1.62 10.07
CA LYS A 8 -11.89 -1.70 11.54
C LYS A 8 -11.38 -0.38 12.16
N LEU A 9 -10.48 0.31 11.46
CA LEU A 9 -9.96 1.61 11.85
C LEU A 9 -10.90 2.78 11.48
N ARG A 10 -12.08 2.48 10.93
CA ARG A 10 -13.12 3.45 10.53
C ARG A 10 -12.68 4.43 9.44
N PHE A 11 -11.72 4.05 8.61
CA PHE A 11 -11.43 4.76 7.36
C PHE A 11 -12.34 4.27 6.24
N GLN A 12 -12.81 5.19 5.40
CA GLN A 12 -13.70 4.88 4.28
C GLN A 12 -12.92 4.56 3.00
N TYR A 13 -11.73 5.13 2.85
CA TYR A 13 -10.90 5.01 1.65
C TYR A 13 -9.60 4.30 1.97
N LEU A 14 -9.18 3.44 1.03
CA LEU A 14 -7.89 2.77 1.03
C LEU A 14 -7.27 3.02 -0.34
N TRP A 15 -6.05 3.54 -0.36
CA TRP A 15 -5.25 3.63 -1.57
C TRP A 15 -4.30 2.43 -1.65
N ILE A 16 -4.12 1.87 -2.85
CA ILE A 16 -3.24 0.72 -3.12
C ILE A 16 -2.42 1.03 -4.37
N ASP A 17 -1.09 0.99 -4.23
CA ASP A 17 -0.10 1.33 -5.27
C ASP A 17 -0.01 0.32 -6.42
N CYS A 18 -0.39 -0.93 -6.19
CA CYS A 18 -0.27 -2.00 -7.19
C CYS A 18 -1.10 -1.79 -8.47
N PHE A 19 -2.05 -0.85 -8.46
CA PHE A 19 -2.83 -0.47 -9.65
C PHE A 19 -2.23 0.72 -10.41
N CYS A 20 -1.29 1.44 -9.80
CA CYS A 20 -0.70 2.65 -10.36
C CYS A 20 0.75 2.45 -10.83
N ILE A 21 1.47 1.47 -10.26
CA ILE A 21 2.87 1.18 -10.62
C ILE A 21 2.96 -0.18 -11.31
N ILE A 22 3.51 -0.19 -12.52
CA ILE A 22 3.83 -1.41 -13.25
C ILE A 22 5.00 -2.10 -12.55
N GLN A 23 4.72 -3.26 -11.93
CA GLN A 23 5.72 -4.02 -11.19
C GLN A 23 6.83 -4.52 -12.12
N GLY A 24 8.08 -4.21 -11.77
CA GLY A 24 9.26 -4.59 -12.56
C GLY A 24 9.65 -3.60 -13.65
N ASP A 25 8.88 -2.53 -13.87
CA ASP A 25 9.26 -1.43 -14.77
C ASP A 25 9.92 -0.30 -13.98
N ALA A 26 11.24 -0.17 -14.13
CA ALA A 26 12.02 0.85 -13.43
C ALA A 26 11.73 2.28 -13.92
N ALA A 27 11.32 2.45 -15.18
CA ALA A 27 11.01 3.76 -15.74
C ALA A 27 9.65 4.25 -15.23
N ASP A 28 8.65 3.38 -15.23
CA ASP A 28 7.32 3.66 -14.66
C ASP A 28 7.43 3.95 -13.16
N PHE A 29 8.22 3.15 -12.43
CA PHE A 29 8.49 3.37 -11.01
C PHE A 29 9.07 4.76 -10.73
N GLN A 30 10.04 5.23 -11.52
CA GLN A 30 10.63 6.56 -11.31
C GLN A 30 9.61 7.69 -11.46
N ILE A 31 8.66 7.55 -12.37
CA ILE A 31 7.61 8.54 -12.61
C ILE A 31 6.57 8.49 -11.49
N GLU A 32 6.05 7.30 -11.20
CA GLU A 32 4.94 7.13 -10.26
C GLU A 32 5.39 7.21 -8.79
N CYS A 33 6.67 6.98 -8.47
CA CYS A 33 7.17 7.14 -7.11
C CYS A 33 7.10 8.59 -6.62
N ALA A 34 7.35 9.57 -7.48
CA ALA A 34 7.26 10.98 -7.10
C ALA A 34 5.82 11.35 -6.68
N ARG A 35 4.83 10.83 -7.41
CA ARG A 35 3.41 10.99 -7.08
C ARG A 35 3.03 10.21 -5.83
N THR A 36 3.55 9.00 -5.69
CA THR A 36 3.30 8.12 -4.56
C THR A 36 3.79 8.74 -3.24
N ALA A 37 4.91 9.44 -3.24
CA ALA A 37 5.40 10.18 -2.07
C ALA A 37 4.40 11.23 -1.57
N GLN A 38 3.77 11.99 -2.48
CA GLN A 38 2.74 12.96 -2.13
C GLN A 38 1.50 12.27 -1.54
N ILE A 39 1.13 11.09 -2.03
CA ILE A 39 -0.01 10.33 -1.51
C ILE A 39 0.29 9.85 -0.08
N PHE A 40 1.49 9.34 0.18
CA PHE A 40 1.90 8.94 1.52
C PHE A 40 1.98 10.13 2.49
N GLU A 41 2.49 11.27 2.05
CA GLU A 41 2.56 12.49 2.86
C GLU A 41 1.17 13.00 3.28
N ASN A 42 0.18 12.89 2.40
CA ASN A 42 -1.19 13.35 2.66
C ASN A 42 -2.11 12.24 3.21
N ALA A 43 -1.58 11.03 3.46
CA ALA A 43 -2.35 9.94 4.02
C ALA A 43 -2.60 10.18 5.52
N ALA A 44 -3.84 9.94 5.96
CA ALA A 44 -4.16 9.96 7.39
C ALA A 44 -3.46 8.84 8.18
N LEU A 45 -3.16 7.72 7.52
CA LEU A 45 -2.47 6.57 8.08
C LEU A 45 -1.84 5.74 6.95
N THR A 46 -0.68 5.17 7.22
CA THR A 46 -0.03 4.18 6.36
C THR A 46 -0.01 2.81 7.01
N ILE A 47 -0.45 1.78 6.28
CA ILE A 47 -0.44 0.38 6.73
C ILE A 47 0.77 -0.31 6.08
N LEU A 48 1.66 -0.89 6.89
CA LEU A 48 2.85 -1.61 6.44
C LEU A 48 2.79 -3.07 6.91
N GLY A 49 3.11 -4.01 6.01
CA GLY A 49 3.23 -5.44 6.30
C GLY A 49 4.70 -5.89 6.29
N PRO A 50 5.54 -5.52 7.28
CA PRO A 50 6.99 -5.78 7.22
C PRO A 50 7.38 -7.27 7.25
N ALA A 51 6.47 -8.14 7.69
CA ALA A 51 6.66 -9.59 7.69
C ALA A 51 6.14 -10.28 6.41
N ALA A 52 5.43 -9.56 5.54
CA ALA A 52 4.95 -10.08 4.28
C ALA A 52 6.12 -10.22 3.31
N LYS A 53 6.23 -11.39 2.65
CA LYS A 53 7.29 -11.66 1.66
C LYS A 53 7.07 -10.89 0.35
N ASP A 54 5.81 -10.71 -0.01
CA ASP A 54 5.36 -10.08 -1.24
C ASP A 54 3.90 -9.61 -1.07
N SER A 55 3.34 -9.00 -2.11
CA SER A 55 1.98 -8.47 -2.15
C SER A 55 0.89 -9.55 -2.07
N TYR A 56 1.25 -10.83 -2.21
CA TYR A 56 0.34 -11.97 -2.05
C TYR A 56 0.29 -12.46 -0.59
N ALA A 57 1.29 -12.13 0.21
CA ALA A 57 1.30 -12.39 1.64
C ALA A 57 0.46 -11.34 2.40
N GLY A 58 -0.30 -11.81 3.41
CA GLY A 58 -1.08 -10.92 4.27
C GLY A 58 -0.22 -10.14 5.27
N ILE A 59 -0.74 -8.98 5.69
CA ILE A 59 -0.29 -8.13 6.79
C ILE A 59 -0.47 -8.84 8.15
N SER A 60 -1.44 -9.75 8.26
CA SER A 60 -1.77 -10.43 9.51
C SER A 60 -0.82 -11.60 9.78
N HIS A 61 0.07 -11.49 10.76
CA HIS A 61 0.76 -12.66 11.31
C HIS A 61 -0.26 -13.47 12.14
N GLN A 62 -0.73 -14.61 11.63
CA GLN A 62 -1.33 -15.60 12.51
C GLN A 62 -0.18 -16.22 13.32
N ARG A 63 -0.18 -15.98 14.63
CA ARG A 63 0.58 -16.75 15.60
C ARG A 63 -0.20 -17.99 15.97
#